data_AF-A0A149VQU0-F1
#
_entry.id   AF-A0A149VQU0-F1
#
_cell.length_a   1.000
_cell.length_b   1.000
_cell.length_c   1.000
_cell.angle_alpha   90.00
_cell.angle_beta   90.00
_cell.angle_gamma   90.00
#
_symmetry.space_group_name_H-M   'P 1'
#
loop_
_entity.id
_entity.type
_entity.pdbx_description
1 polymer ?
#
loop_
_entity_poly.entity_id
_entity_poly.type
_entity_poly.pdbx_seq_one_letter_code
_entity_poly.pdbx_strand_id
1 'polypeptide(L)'
;MTLFSFYATCPKGLEAPLEEELISLGFKDTVIGDAGVWFTGTFTDGMKANLYSRIASRILLLIKKSTYANERDLYESAYSFAWSDWFDVNHTFMVTTNAKNCPLRSIDFVTLRVKDAICDHFRELHEHRPSIDTRDPDVRIYVYLTDRDYFYYIDLSGEALFKRGPRVESGDTPLKKNLVAGLLALSGWQPEIPLVDMFCGSGTILIEAAEITLKRAPGLHRSFGFEKLKLFDASAWQKIIKEAQSLAEKQRPLPIWGYDLKGDAIQSSLANFKAADLDEAISLKQVNAIESTPPTDKGMIVSNPPYGVRLSDLSFLQELYPQLGETLKKRYANWDSWFLTADLTFPKGLRLKPTRKVPLFNGALECRFFHIPLVSGSNRKKDA
;
A
#
# COMPACT_ATOMS: atom_id res chain seq x y z
N MET A 1 -22.28 -18.59 10.87
CA MET A 1 -21.17 -18.44 9.90
C MET A 1 -19.88 -18.61 10.65
N THR A 2 -18.92 -19.38 10.12
CA THR A 2 -17.59 -19.53 10.73
C THR A 2 -16.84 -18.20 10.68
N LEU A 3 -16.28 -17.79 11.81
CA LEU A 3 -15.44 -16.60 11.90
C LEU A 3 -13.97 -16.99 11.85
N PHE A 4 -13.18 -16.18 11.17
CA PHE A 4 -11.75 -16.33 10.98
C PHE A 4 -11.02 -15.08 11.49
N SER A 5 -9.74 -15.25 11.82
CA SER A 5 -8.83 -14.15 12.11
C SER A 5 -7.97 -13.87 10.88
N PHE A 6 -7.87 -12.59 10.52
CA PHE A 6 -7.08 -12.12 9.41
C PHE A 6 -6.01 -11.14 9.89
N TYR A 7 -4.92 -11.05 9.12
CA TYR A 7 -3.90 -10.04 9.28
C TYR A 7 -3.71 -9.28 7.97
N ALA A 8 -4.09 -8.00 7.98
CA ALA A 8 -3.82 -7.09 6.88
C ALA A 8 -2.43 -6.47 7.07
N THR A 9 -1.45 -6.89 6.27
CA THR A 9 -0.10 -6.29 6.32
C THR A 9 -0.09 -4.92 5.66
N CYS A 10 0.74 -3.98 6.10
CA CYS A 10 0.90 -2.66 5.48
C CYS A 10 2.35 -2.17 5.56
N PRO A 11 2.72 -1.10 4.82
CA PRO A 11 3.98 -0.40 5.09
C PRO A 11 4.02 0.11 6.53
N LYS A 12 5.20 0.08 7.15
CA LYS A 12 5.42 0.60 8.50
C LYS A 12 5.05 2.08 8.59
N GLY A 13 4.36 2.45 9.67
CA GLY A 13 3.84 3.79 9.91
C GLY A 13 2.45 4.06 9.31
N LEU A 14 1.86 3.07 8.62
CA LEU A 14 0.49 3.14 8.07
C LEU A 14 -0.51 2.24 8.81
N GLU A 15 -0.13 1.67 9.95
CA GLU A 15 -0.98 0.75 10.71
C GLU A 15 -2.27 1.44 11.20
N ALA A 16 -2.17 2.66 11.74
CA ALA A 16 -3.34 3.42 12.18
C ALA A 16 -4.27 3.82 11.01
N PRO A 17 -3.77 4.40 9.89
CA PRO A 17 -4.59 4.61 8.69
C PRO A 17 -5.25 3.34 8.15
N LEU A 18 -4.55 2.19 8.17
CA LEU A 18 -5.13 0.91 7.75
C LEU A 18 -6.25 0.48 8.70
N GLU A 19 -6.08 0.64 10.01
CA GLU A 19 -7.12 0.31 10.98
C GLU A 19 -8.38 1.16 10.74
N GLU A 20 -8.22 2.47 10.57
CA GLU A 20 -9.32 3.38 10.21
C GLU A 20 -10.00 2.96 8.90
N GLU A 21 -9.23 2.58 7.88
CA GLU A 21 -9.77 2.04 6.62
C GLU A 21 -10.60 0.77 6.87
N LEU A 22 -10.10 -0.20 7.63
CA LEU A 22 -10.80 -1.44 7.91
C LEU A 22 -12.11 -1.19 8.71
N ILE A 23 -12.07 -0.30 9.70
CA ILE A 23 -13.26 0.12 10.46
C ILE A 23 -14.28 0.77 9.52
N SER A 24 -13.84 1.64 8.60
CA SER A 24 -14.73 2.30 7.63
C SER A 24 -15.40 1.32 6.65
N LEU A 25 -14.74 0.20 6.36
CA LEU A 25 -15.27 -0.91 5.56
C LEU A 25 -16.22 -1.82 6.36
N GLY A 26 -16.42 -1.56 7.65
CA GLY A 26 -17.33 -2.28 8.53
C GLY A 26 -16.73 -3.51 9.21
N PHE A 27 -15.40 -3.71 9.13
CA PHE A 27 -14.73 -4.77 9.88
C PHE A 27 -14.70 -4.43 11.38
N LYS A 28 -14.83 -5.47 12.20
CA LYS A 28 -14.85 -5.37 13.66
C LYS A 28 -13.62 -6.03 14.26
N ASP A 29 -13.42 -5.78 15.55
CA ASP A 29 -12.31 -6.33 16.35
C ASP A 29 -10.95 -6.08 15.71
N THR A 30 -10.76 -4.86 15.20
CA THR A 30 -9.49 -4.44 14.62
C THR A 30 -8.47 -4.19 15.73
N VAL A 31 -7.25 -4.68 15.54
CA VAL A 31 -6.14 -4.46 16.47
C VAL A 31 -4.85 -4.20 15.70
N ILE A 32 -4.27 -3.01 15.87
CA ILE A 32 -2.95 -2.68 15.33
C ILE A 32 -1.90 -3.69 15.81
N GLY A 33 -1.16 -4.25 14.84
CA GLY A 33 0.01 -5.09 15.04
C GLY A 33 1.28 -4.42 14.50
N ASP A 34 2.36 -5.19 14.36
CA ASP A 34 3.61 -4.71 13.75
C ASP A 34 3.51 -4.73 12.22
N ALA A 35 3.51 -3.55 11.58
CA ALA A 35 3.35 -3.42 10.13
C ALA A 35 2.07 -4.08 9.59
N GLY A 36 0.96 -3.98 10.33
CA GLY A 36 -0.33 -4.49 9.92
C GLY A 36 -1.41 -4.36 10.99
N VAL A 37 -2.60 -4.86 10.65
CA VAL A 37 -3.79 -4.79 11.51
C VAL A 37 -4.48 -6.15 11.50
N TRP A 38 -4.75 -6.68 12.69
CA TRP A 38 -5.60 -7.84 12.88
C TRP A 38 -7.06 -7.44 12.72
N PHE A 39 -7.89 -8.32 12.17
CA PHE A 39 -9.35 -8.17 12.18
C PHE A 39 -10.02 -9.54 12.13
N THR A 40 -11.31 -9.60 12.49
CA THR A 40 -12.09 -10.84 12.42
C THR A 40 -13.24 -10.73 11.43
N GLY A 41 -13.65 -11.85 10.86
CA GLY A 41 -14.78 -11.88 9.92
C GLY A 41 -15.00 -13.24 9.28
N THR A 42 -15.99 -13.32 8.41
CA THR A 42 -16.23 -14.49 7.56
C THR A 42 -15.21 -14.56 6.42
N PHE A 43 -15.17 -15.67 5.68
CA PHE A 43 -14.34 -15.77 4.47
C PHE A 43 -14.72 -14.70 3.42
N THR A 44 -16.03 -14.39 3.33
CA THR A 44 -16.56 -13.32 2.49
C THR A 44 -16.02 -11.94 2.89
N ASP A 45 -15.84 -11.69 4.18
CA ASP A 45 -15.23 -10.46 4.69
C ASP A 45 -13.75 -10.37 4.28
N GLY A 46 -13.03 -11.50 4.29
CA GLY A 46 -11.68 -11.59 3.73
C GLY A 46 -11.62 -11.27 2.23
N MET A 47 -12.59 -11.71 1.43
CA MET A 47 -12.71 -11.35 0.01
C MET A 47 -12.98 -9.84 -0.16
N LYS A 48 -13.88 -9.27 0.65
CA LYS A 48 -14.16 -7.81 0.64
C LYS A 48 -12.92 -6.99 1.01
N ALA A 49 -12.16 -7.41 2.03
CA ALA A 49 -10.94 -6.72 2.43
C ALA A 49 -9.92 -6.63 1.27
N ASN A 50 -9.77 -7.72 0.50
CA ASN A 50 -8.92 -7.74 -0.70
C ASN A 50 -9.41 -6.80 -1.80
N LEU A 51 -10.72 -6.69 -2.00
CA LEU A 51 -11.30 -5.84 -3.04
C LEU A 51 -11.16 -4.36 -2.72
N TYR A 52 -11.41 -3.98 -1.46
CA TYR A 52 -11.62 -2.59 -1.06
C TYR A 52 -10.41 -1.94 -0.40
N SER A 53 -9.54 -2.69 0.28
CA SER A 53 -8.42 -2.08 1.00
C SER A 53 -7.42 -1.41 0.05
N ARG A 54 -7.14 -0.14 0.29
CA ARG A 54 -6.14 0.64 -0.44
C ARG A 54 -4.82 0.68 0.31
N ILE A 55 -4.78 0.41 1.61
CA ILE A 55 -3.53 0.53 2.39
C ILE A 55 -2.86 -0.82 2.59
N ALA A 56 -3.63 -1.92 2.67
CA ALA A 56 -3.06 -3.24 2.84
C ALA A 56 -2.12 -3.60 1.68
N SER A 57 -1.03 -4.28 2.02
CA SER A 57 -0.14 -4.96 1.08
C SER A 57 -0.68 -6.35 0.74
N ARG A 58 -1.24 -7.06 1.74
CA ARG A 58 -1.84 -8.40 1.63
C ARG A 58 -2.85 -8.61 2.75
N ILE A 59 -3.86 -9.43 2.50
CA ILE A 59 -4.79 -9.97 3.51
C ILE A 59 -4.45 -11.44 3.75
N LEU A 60 -3.95 -11.74 4.94
CA LEU A 60 -3.50 -13.07 5.33
C LEU A 60 -4.55 -13.71 6.25
N LEU A 61 -5.00 -14.92 5.93
CA LEU A 61 -5.90 -15.70 6.77
C LEU A 61 -5.09 -16.56 7.74
N LEU A 62 -5.23 -16.33 9.05
CA LEU A 62 -4.56 -17.12 10.08
C LEU A 62 -5.21 -18.49 10.17
N ILE A 63 -4.44 -19.55 9.87
CA ILE A 63 -4.91 -20.94 9.95
C ILE A 63 -4.40 -21.67 11.19
N LYS A 64 -3.24 -21.26 11.73
CA LYS A 64 -2.69 -21.84 12.97
C LYS A 64 -1.74 -20.87 13.65
N LYS A 65 -1.82 -20.80 14.98
CA LYS A 65 -0.86 -20.12 15.85
C LYS A 65 -0.51 -21.06 17.01
N SER A 66 0.78 -21.21 17.30
CA SER A 66 1.27 -21.95 18.49
C SER A 66 2.73 -21.59 18.77
N THR A 67 3.27 -22.11 19.87
CA THR A 67 4.69 -22.00 20.20
C THR A 67 5.53 -23.06 19.49
N TYR A 68 6.83 -22.82 19.38
CA TYR A 68 7.82 -23.77 18.88
C TYR A 68 9.16 -23.61 19.63
N ALA A 69 9.96 -24.67 19.65
CA ALA A 69 11.32 -24.67 20.19
C ALA A 69 12.37 -24.92 19.09
N ASN A 70 12.01 -25.69 18.06
CA ASN A 70 12.93 -26.09 16.99
C ASN A 70 12.19 -26.33 15.65
N GLU A 71 12.94 -26.62 14.58
CA GLU A 71 12.40 -26.83 13.23
C GLU A 71 11.51 -28.08 13.10
N ARG A 72 11.69 -29.08 13.97
CA ARG A 72 10.87 -30.29 13.97
C ARG A 72 9.44 -29.98 14.38
N ASP A 73 9.24 -29.11 15.37
CA ASP A 73 7.91 -28.70 15.82
C ASP A 73 7.11 -28.05 14.68
N LEU A 74 7.79 -27.25 13.86
CA LEU A 74 7.21 -26.63 12.67
C LEU A 74 6.86 -27.67 11.60
N TYR A 75 7.75 -28.64 11.35
CA TYR A 75 7.46 -29.73 10.42
C TYR A 75 6.24 -30.55 10.90
N GLU A 76 6.22 -31.02 12.14
CA GLU A 76 5.14 -31.85 12.69
C GLU A 76 3.81 -31.08 12.72
N SER A 77 3.85 -29.78 13.02
CA SER A 77 2.67 -28.92 12.99
C SER A 77 2.11 -28.74 11.59
N ALA A 78 2.98 -28.51 10.59
CA ALA A 78 2.56 -28.40 9.21
C ALA A 78 2.06 -29.75 8.67
N TYR A 79 2.73 -30.86 9.00
CA TYR A 79 2.33 -32.20 8.56
C TYR A 79 0.94 -32.61 9.07
N SER A 80 0.65 -32.29 10.33
CA SER A 80 -0.64 -32.63 10.98
C SER A 80 -1.79 -31.71 10.59
N PHE A 81 -1.55 -30.61 9.90
CA PHE A 81 -2.60 -29.67 9.51
C PHE A 81 -3.34 -30.18 8.27
N ALA A 82 -4.67 -30.10 8.29
CA ALA A 82 -5.53 -30.58 7.20
C ALA A 82 -5.53 -29.63 5.98
N TRP A 83 -4.42 -29.57 5.24
CA TRP A 83 -4.28 -28.69 4.07
C TRP A 83 -5.27 -29.00 2.95
N SER A 84 -5.69 -30.27 2.85
CA SER A 84 -6.68 -30.73 1.87
C SER A 84 -8.07 -30.11 2.08
N ASP A 85 -8.37 -29.55 3.25
CA ASP A 85 -9.60 -28.77 3.48
C ASP A 85 -9.55 -27.40 2.79
N TRP A 86 -8.35 -26.92 2.42
CA TRP A 86 -8.12 -25.56 1.92
C TRP A 86 -7.86 -25.51 0.42
N PHE A 87 -7.08 -26.44 -0.13
CA PHE A 87 -6.78 -26.49 -1.56
C PHE A 87 -6.60 -27.92 -2.07
N ASP A 88 -6.78 -28.08 -3.37
CA ASP A 88 -6.66 -29.39 -4.03
C ASP A 88 -5.20 -29.75 -4.32
N VAL A 89 -4.89 -31.06 -4.31
CA VAL A 89 -3.55 -31.60 -4.60
C VAL A 89 -3.03 -31.19 -5.98
N ASN A 90 -3.90 -30.86 -6.93
CA ASN A 90 -3.52 -30.41 -8.27
C ASN A 90 -3.08 -28.94 -8.35
N HIS A 91 -3.32 -28.15 -7.30
CA HIS A 91 -2.87 -26.76 -7.25
C HIS A 91 -1.38 -26.68 -6.94
N THR A 92 -0.71 -25.70 -7.55
CA THR A 92 0.66 -25.35 -7.18
C THR A 92 0.68 -24.53 -5.90
N PHE A 93 1.76 -24.64 -5.12
CA PHE A 93 1.92 -23.79 -3.94
C PHE A 93 3.35 -23.31 -3.73
N MET A 94 3.50 -22.27 -2.91
CA MET A 94 4.79 -21.87 -2.35
C MET A 94 4.68 -21.61 -0.85
N VAL A 95 5.81 -21.74 -0.15
CA VAL A 95 5.96 -21.32 1.25
C VAL A 95 6.91 -20.14 1.30
N THR A 96 6.55 -19.10 2.05
CA THR A 96 7.43 -17.98 2.38
C THR A 96 7.52 -17.85 3.89
N THR A 97 8.74 -17.84 4.44
CA THR A 97 8.95 -17.66 5.87
C THR A 97 9.55 -16.29 6.15
N ASN A 98 8.93 -15.56 7.08
CA ASN A 98 9.47 -14.33 7.64
C ASN A 98 9.67 -14.51 9.14
N ALA A 99 10.64 -13.81 9.71
CA ALA A 99 10.95 -13.95 11.12
C ALA A 99 11.34 -12.61 11.75
N LYS A 100 11.02 -12.47 13.04
CA LYS A 100 11.47 -11.38 13.89
C LYS A 100 11.93 -11.95 15.23
N ASN A 101 13.19 -11.71 15.58
CA ASN A 101 13.81 -12.24 16.80
C ASN A 101 13.73 -13.78 16.94
N CYS A 102 13.63 -14.51 15.82
CA CYS A 102 13.54 -15.97 15.81
C CYS A 102 14.87 -16.59 16.29
N PRO A 103 14.83 -17.59 17.21
CA PRO A 103 16.02 -18.26 17.72
C PRO A 103 16.63 -19.28 16.73
N LEU A 104 15.91 -19.65 15.67
CA LEU A 104 16.38 -20.64 14.69
C LEU A 104 17.44 -20.05 13.77
N ARG A 105 18.39 -20.88 13.37
CA ARG A 105 19.57 -20.44 12.62
C ARG A 105 19.28 -20.10 11.16
N SER A 106 18.35 -20.81 10.51
CA SER A 106 18.09 -20.67 9.08
C SER A 106 16.60 -20.64 8.76
N ILE A 107 16.15 -19.48 8.28
CA ILE A 107 14.77 -19.25 7.81
C ILE A 107 14.49 -20.01 6.50
N ASP A 108 15.50 -20.13 5.64
CA ASP A 108 15.39 -20.91 4.40
C ASP A 108 15.20 -22.39 4.71
N PHE A 109 15.89 -22.91 5.73
CA PHE A 109 15.72 -24.29 6.17
C PHE A 109 14.31 -24.52 6.74
N VAL A 110 13.77 -23.58 7.53
CA VAL A 110 12.36 -23.66 7.98
C VAL A 110 11.40 -23.70 6.79
N THR A 111 11.63 -22.84 5.79
CA THR A 111 10.80 -22.78 4.58
C THR A 111 10.78 -24.14 3.86
N LEU A 112 11.95 -24.76 3.69
CA LEU A 112 12.07 -26.10 3.10
C LEU A 112 11.33 -27.15 3.93
N ARG A 113 11.51 -27.15 5.26
CA ARG A 113 10.87 -28.12 6.16
C ARG A 113 9.36 -28.03 6.14
N VAL A 114 8.79 -26.83 6.21
CA VAL A 114 7.32 -26.65 6.15
C VAL A 114 6.79 -27.08 4.78
N LYS A 115 7.48 -26.74 3.69
CA LYS A 115 7.12 -27.17 2.33
C LYS A 115 7.14 -28.69 2.18
N ASP A 116 8.16 -29.36 2.70
CA ASP A 116 8.26 -30.82 2.68
C ASP A 116 7.13 -31.45 3.51
N ALA A 117 6.83 -30.92 4.70
CA ALA A 117 5.73 -31.39 5.55
C ALA A 117 4.37 -31.34 4.85
N ILE A 118 4.09 -30.25 4.12
CA ILE A 118 2.86 -30.10 3.32
C ILE A 118 2.82 -31.15 2.20
N CYS A 119 3.93 -31.34 1.48
CA CYS A 119 4.00 -32.36 0.42
C CYS A 119 3.79 -33.77 0.96
N ASP A 120 4.37 -34.09 2.11
CA ASP A 120 4.26 -35.40 2.75
C ASP A 120 2.82 -35.64 3.26
N HIS A 121 2.16 -34.61 3.81
CA HIS A 121 0.73 -34.67 4.18
C HIS A 121 -0.16 -35.06 2.99
N PHE A 122 -0.02 -34.36 1.85
CA PHE A 122 -0.80 -34.69 0.65
C PHE A 122 -0.45 -36.08 0.11
N ARG A 123 0.83 -36.47 0.15
CA ARG A 123 1.27 -37.79 -0.32
C ARG A 123 0.66 -38.92 0.51
N GLU A 124 0.61 -38.78 1.83
CA GLU A 124 -0.02 -39.77 2.71
C GLU A 124 -1.52 -39.91 2.41
N LEU A 125 -2.21 -38.79 2.18
CA LEU A 125 -3.67 -38.78 2.00
C LEU A 125 -4.14 -39.16 0.57
N HIS A 126 -3.35 -38.82 -0.46
CA HIS A 126 -3.77 -38.88 -1.86
C HIS A 126 -2.82 -39.67 -2.79
N GLU A 127 -1.74 -40.24 -2.26
CA GLU A 127 -0.64 -40.88 -3.02
C GLU A 127 0.07 -39.94 -4.02
N HIS A 128 -0.30 -38.66 -4.03
CA HIS A 128 0.20 -37.61 -4.91
C HIS A 128 0.55 -36.38 -4.07
N ARG A 129 1.42 -35.51 -4.59
CA ARG A 129 1.79 -34.25 -3.93
C ARG A 129 1.55 -33.05 -4.85
N PRO A 130 1.22 -31.88 -4.28
CA PRO A 130 1.16 -30.65 -5.05
C PRO A 130 2.55 -30.24 -5.55
N SER A 131 2.56 -29.56 -6.70
CA SER A 131 3.78 -29.03 -7.30
C SER A 131 4.14 -27.67 -6.72
N ILE A 132 5.42 -27.29 -6.79
CA ILE A 132 5.90 -25.98 -6.34
C ILE A 132 6.05 -25.06 -7.54
N ASP A 133 5.39 -23.91 -7.49
CA ASP A 133 5.66 -22.79 -8.39
C ASP A 133 6.08 -21.57 -7.56
N THR A 134 7.31 -21.10 -7.75
CA THR A 134 7.85 -19.93 -7.02
C THR A 134 7.56 -18.60 -7.70
N ARG A 135 7.02 -18.61 -8.92
CA ARG A 135 6.73 -17.42 -9.73
C ARG A 135 5.25 -17.08 -9.70
N ASP A 136 4.38 -18.05 -9.98
CA ASP A 136 2.93 -17.85 -10.00
C ASP A 136 2.17 -19.04 -9.37
N PRO A 137 2.31 -19.26 -8.05
CA PRO A 137 1.59 -20.32 -7.36
C PRO A 137 0.10 -20.02 -7.25
N ASP A 138 -0.71 -21.06 -7.35
CA ASP A 138 -2.12 -21.01 -7.02
C ASP A 138 -2.34 -20.69 -5.53
N VAL A 139 -1.51 -21.25 -4.64
CA VAL A 139 -1.62 -21.06 -3.18
C VAL A 139 -0.31 -20.56 -2.57
N ARG A 140 -0.38 -19.46 -1.81
CA ARG A 140 0.76 -18.90 -1.08
C ARG A 140 0.56 -19.11 0.42
N ILE A 141 1.50 -19.83 1.04
CA ILE A 141 1.51 -20.09 2.49
C ILE A 141 2.59 -19.21 3.11
N TYR A 142 2.21 -18.42 4.10
CA TYR A 142 3.14 -17.60 4.87
C TYR A 142 3.36 -18.20 6.26
N VAL A 143 4.63 -18.28 6.64
CA VAL A 143 5.05 -18.62 7.99
C VAL A 143 5.67 -17.39 8.61
N TYR A 144 5.15 -16.94 9.75
CA TYR A 144 5.77 -15.88 10.54
C TYR A 144 6.27 -16.44 11.86
N LEU A 145 7.52 -16.14 12.20
CA LEU A 145 8.19 -16.61 13.41
C LEU A 145 8.56 -15.43 14.31
N THR A 146 8.24 -15.53 15.60
CA THR A 146 8.73 -14.62 16.64
C THR A 146 9.83 -15.27 17.47
N ASP A 147 10.14 -14.73 18.65
CA ASP A 147 11.02 -15.37 19.63
C ASP A 147 10.48 -16.70 20.14
N ARG A 148 9.14 -16.88 20.14
CA ARG A 148 8.47 -18.03 20.78
C ARG A 148 7.32 -18.64 19.98
N ASP A 149 6.65 -17.85 19.14
CA ASP A 149 5.43 -18.23 18.44
C ASP A 149 5.67 -18.36 16.94
N TYR A 150 4.97 -19.32 16.32
CA TYR A 150 4.80 -19.35 14.88
C TYR A 150 3.34 -19.10 14.50
N PHE A 151 3.17 -18.57 13.30
CA PHE A 151 1.89 -18.31 12.68
C PHE A 151 1.93 -18.86 11.26
N TYR A 152 0.95 -19.70 10.93
CA TYR A 152 0.70 -20.12 9.56
C TYR A 152 -0.47 -19.34 8.99
N TYR A 153 -0.26 -18.79 7.81
CA TYR A 153 -1.28 -18.07 7.07
C TYR A 153 -1.43 -18.64 5.66
N ILE A 154 -2.65 -18.54 5.14
CA ILE A 154 -2.92 -18.60 3.70
C ILE A 154 -3.11 -17.17 3.21
N ASP A 155 -2.38 -16.78 2.16
CA ASP A 155 -2.52 -15.46 1.55
C ASP A 155 -3.71 -15.42 0.60
N LEU A 156 -4.69 -14.58 0.92
CA LEU A 156 -5.89 -14.41 0.12
C LEU A 156 -5.68 -13.46 -1.07
N SER A 157 -4.60 -12.66 -1.07
CA SER A 157 -4.37 -11.62 -2.07
C SER A 157 -3.72 -12.13 -3.35
N GLY A 158 -2.87 -13.15 -3.27
CA GLY A 158 -2.09 -13.65 -4.41
C GLY A 158 -0.94 -12.69 -4.76
N GLU A 159 -1.11 -11.83 -5.75
CA GLU A 159 -0.17 -10.72 -5.97
C GLU A 159 -0.34 -9.62 -4.91
N ALA A 160 0.70 -8.82 -4.64
CA ALA A 160 0.58 -7.75 -3.65
C ALA A 160 -0.50 -6.72 -4.06
N LEU A 161 -1.30 -6.24 -3.10
CA LEU A 161 -2.48 -5.39 -3.32
C LEU A 161 -2.18 -3.99 -3.89
N PHE A 162 -0.93 -3.54 -3.82
CA PHE A 162 -0.52 -2.31 -4.48
C PHE A 162 -0.43 -2.42 -6.02
N LYS A 163 -0.43 -3.65 -6.58
CA LYS A 163 -0.46 -3.91 -8.03
C LYS A 163 -1.91 -3.88 -8.54
N ARG A 164 -2.41 -2.70 -8.91
CA ARG A 164 -3.83 -2.46 -9.26
C ARG A 164 -3.99 -2.19 -10.75
N GLY A 165 -3.85 -3.23 -11.56
CA GLY A 165 -3.90 -3.11 -13.02
C GLY A 165 -2.57 -2.67 -13.66
N PRO A 166 -2.56 -2.49 -14.99
CA PRO A 166 -1.35 -2.25 -15.76
C PRO A 166 -0.74 -0.89 -15.39
N ARG A 167 0.56 -0.90 -15.12
CA ARG A 167 1.39 0.32 -15.15
C ARG A 167 2.14 0.29 -16.46
N VAL A 168 1.82 1.23 -17.34
CA VAL A 168 2.42 1.27 -18.68
C VAL A 168 3.81 1.88 -18.59
N GLU A 169 3.95 3.00 -17.89
CA GLU A 169 5.21 3.72 -17.76
C GLU A 169 5.65 3.82 -16.30
N SER A 170 6.87 3.38 -16.02
CA SER A 170 7.51 3.53 -14.72
C SER A 170 8.59 4.60 -14.83
N GLY A 171 8.43 5.72 -14.12
CA GLY A 171 9.56 6.64 -13.89
C GLY A 171 10.64 5.97 -13.03
N ASP A 172 11.75 6.67 -12.78
CA ASP A 172 12.96 6.10 -12.17
C ASP A 172 12.74 5.43 -10.78
N THR A 173 11.76 5.89 -9.98
CA THR A 173 11.47 5.29 -8.66
C THR A 173 10.04 5.61 -8.21
N PRO A 174 9.02 4.91 -8.74
CA PRO A 174 7.66 5.29 -8.44
C PRO A 174 7.20 4.77 -7.08
N LEU A 175 6.41 5.58 -6.38
CA LEU A 175 5.76 5.16 -5.14
C LEU A 175 4.83 3.96 -5.37
N LYS A 176 4.72 3.09 -4.37
CA LYS A 176 3.70 2.04 -4.36
C LYS A 176 2.33 2.67 -4.09
N LYS A 177 1.29 2.23 -4.81
CA LYS A 177 -0.08 2.77 -4.68
C LYS A 177 -0.63 2.69 -3.25
N ASN A 178 -0.28 1.65 -2.49
CA ASN A 178 -0.72 1.51 -1.11
C ASN A 178 -0.04 2.49 -0.13
N LEU A 179 1.25 2.79 -0.35
CA LEU A 179 1.93 3.86 0.38
C LEU A 179 1.24 5.19 0.10
N VAL A 180 0.95 5.49 -1.17
CA VAL A 180 0.24 6.70 -1.58
C VAL A 180 -1.14 6.82 -0.94
N ALA A 181 -1.94 5.76 -0.94
CA ALA A 181 -3.24 5.75 -0.24
C ALA A 181 -3.06 6.09 1.25
N GLY A 182 -2.02 5.55 1.89
CA GLY A 182 -1.65 5.89 3.25
C GLY A 182 -1.21 7.36 3.43
N LEU A 183 -0.51 7.96 2.47
CA LEU A 183 -0.16 9.38 2.51
C LEU A 183 -1.42 10.26 2.48
N LEU A 184 -2.37 9.96 1.58
CA LEU A 184 -3.64 10.69 1.47
C LEU A 184 -4.48 10.56 2.74
N ALA A 185 -4.51 9.36 3.34
CA ALA A 185 -5.18 9.13 4.62
C ALA A 185 -4.51 9.91 5.76
N LEU A 186 -3.18 9.83 5.89
CA LEU A 186 -2.41 10.55 6.92
C LEU A 186 -2.52 12.08 6.81
N SER A 187 -2.62 12.60 5.59
CA SER A 187 -2.79 14.03 5.36
C SER A 187 -4.20 14.52 5.69
N GLY A 188 -5.14 13.60 5.92
CA GLY A 188 -6.56 13.93 6.12
C GLY A 188 -7.22 14.44 4.84
N TRP A 189 -6.65 14.14 3.66
CA TRP A 189 -7.23 14.58 2.40
C TRP A 189 -8.58 13.90 2.17
N GLN A 190 -9.55 14.66 1.64
CA GLN A 190 -10.88 14.19 1.26
C GLN A 190 -11.16 14.59 -0.19
N PRO A 191 -11.99 13.85 -0.94
CA PRO A 191 -12.27 14.10 -2.36
C PRO A 191 -12.71 15.53 -2.71
N GLU A 192 -13.35 16.23 -1.78
CA GLU A 192 -13.84 17.60 -1.95
C GLU A 192 -12.73 18.66 -1.84
N ILE A 193 -11.55 18.29 -1.31
CA ILE A 193 -10.42 19.19 -1.13
C ILE A 193 -9.59 19.19 -2.43
N PRO A 194 -9.41 20.35 -3.09
CA PRO A 194 -8.51 20.49 -4.24
C PRO A 194 -7.12 19.90 -3.93
N LEU A 195 -6.61 19.01 -4.79
CA LEU A 195 -5.32 18.33 -4.59
C LEU A 195 -4.31 18.76 -5.65
N VAL A 196 -3.09 19.08 -5.22
CA VAL A 196 -1.95 19.32 -6.11
C VAL A 196 -0.80 18.38 -5.77
N ASP A 197 -0.22 17.74 -6.77
CA ASP A 197 1.13 17.16 -6.70
C ASP A 197 2.09 18.01 -7.54
N MET A 198 2.98 18.74 -6.88
CA MET A 198 3.97 19.65 -7.48
C MET A 198 5.16 18.94 -8.13
N PHE A 199 5.30 17.63 -7.92
CA PHE A 199 6.39 16.79 -8.41
C PHE A 199 5.81 15.44 -8.86
N CYS A 200 4.83 15.49 -9.77
CA CYS A 200 3.94 14.36 -9.99
C CYS A 200 4.60 13.13 -10.61
N GLY A 201 5.74 13.29 -11.31
CA GLY A 201 6.47 12.19 -11.90
C GLY A 201 5.58 11.35 -12.83
N SER A 202 5.28 10.12 -12.41
CA SER A 202 4.40 9.19 -13.16
C SER A 202 2.92 9.24 -12.73
N GLY A 203 2.54 10.21 -11.90
CA GLY A 203 1.15 10.50 -11.55
C GLY A 203 0.52 9.59 -10.50
N THR A 204 1.32 8.83 -9.74
CA THR A 204 0.78 7.81 -8.82
C THR A 204 -0.10 8.40 -7.70
N ILE A 205 0.27 9.56 -7.15
CA ILE A 205 -0.54 10.27 -6.15
C ILE A 205 -1.90 10.68 -6.72
N LEU A 206 -1.87 11.22 -7.94
CA LEU A 206 -3.05 11.74 -8.63
C LEU A 206 -4.02 10.63 -9.04
N ILE A 207 -3.50 9.50 -9.56
CA ILE A 207 -4.31 8.32 -9.88
C ILE A 207 -5.02 7.82 -8.63
N GLU A 208 -4.30 7.63 -7.52
CA GLU A 208 -4.93 7.08 -6.32
C GLU A 208 -6.00 8.03 -5.75
N ALA A 209 -5.74 9.35 -5.75
CA ALA A 209 -6.72 10.35 -5.35
C ALA A 209 -7.96 10.36 -6.25
N ALA A 210 -7.79 10.21 -7.56
CA ALA A 210 -8.90 10.12 -8.50
C ALA A 210 -9.72 8.84 -8.32
N GLU A 211 -9.07 7.69 -8.14
CA GLU A 211 -9.73 6.39 -7.85
C GLU A 211 -10.54 6.45 -6.53
N ILE A 212 -10.02 7.13 -5.50
CA ILE A 212 -10.75 7.40 -4.25
C ILE A 212 -11.98 8.27 -4.53
N THR A 213 -11.81 9.38 -5.26
CA THR A 213 -12.88 10.33 -5.57
C THR A 213 -14.01 9.69 -6.39
N LEU A 214 -13.65 8.82 -7.32
CA LEU A 214 -14.59 8.09 -8.18
C LEU A 214 -15.12 6.81 -7.53
N LYS A 215 -14.81 6.54 -6.25
CA LYS A 215 -15.28 5.37 -5.49
C LYS A 215 -14.99 4.04 -6.18
N ARG A 216 -13.92 3.97 -6.97
CA ARG A 216 -13.49 2.79 -7.71
C ARG A 216 -12.68 1.89 -6.79
N ALA A 217 -13.20 0.70 -6.47
CA ALA A 217 -12.50 -0.21 -5.56
C ALA A 217 -11.15 -0.67 -6.18
N PRO A 218 -10.04 -0.62 -5.40
CA PRO A 218 -8.69 -0.86 -5.92
C PRO A 218 -8.49 -2.25 -6.53
N GLY A 219 -9.31 -3.21 -6.13
CA GLY A 219 -9.25 -4.61 -6.56
C GLY A 219 -10.09 -4.98 -7.78
N LEU A 220 -10.84 -4.05 -8.40
CA LEU A 220 -11.83 -4.38 -9.44
C LEU A 220 -11.27 -5.07 -10.69
N HIS A 221 -10.01 -4.79 -11.05
CA HIS A 221 -9.41 -5.21 -12.32
C HIS A 221 -8.24 -6.19 -12.13
N ARG A 222 -8.32 -7.05 -11.10
CA ARG A 222 -7.29 -8.04 -10.79
C ARG A 222 -7.90 -9.33 -10.24
N SER A 223 -7.12 -10.39 -10.27
CA SER A 223 -7.41 -11.65 -9.58
C SER A 223 -6.82 -11.68 -8.17
N PHE A 224 -7.31 -12.64 -7.39
CA PHE A 224 -6.91 -12.86 -6.00
C PHE A 224 -6.57 -14.33 -5.71
N GLY A 225 -5.71 -14.54 -4.71
CA GLY A 225 -5.30 -15.89 -4.28
C GLY A 225 -6.44 -16.71 -3.70
N PHE A 226 -7.45 -16.07 -3.10
CA PHE A 226 -8.61 -16.78 -2.54
C PHE A 226 -9.43 -17.53 -3.60
N GLU A 227 -9.36 -17.15 -4.89
CA GLU A 227 -10.13 -17.76 -5.98
C GLU A 227 -9.74 -19.23 -6.22
N LYS A 228 -8.57 -19.66 -5.72
CA LYS A 228 -8.04 -21.02 -5.83
C LYS A 228 -8.34 -21.90 -4.61
N LEU A 229 -8.97 -21.34 -3.57
CA LEU A 229 -9.26 -22.05 -2.32
C LEU A 229 -10.63 -22.72 -2.36
N LYS A 230 -10.77 -23.85 -1.65
CA LYS A 230 -12.02 -24.62 -1.58
C LYS A 230 -13.19 -23.83 -0.95
N LEU A 231 -12.89 -22.84 -0.12
CA LEU A 231 -13.87 -21.95 0.51
C LEU A 231 -14.37 -20.83 -0.42
N PHE A 232 -13.86 -20.74 -1.65
CA PHE A 232 -14.27 -19.72 -2.60
C PHE A 232 -15.71 -19.93 -3.07
N ASP A 233 -16.58 -18.99 -2.70
CA ASP A 233 -17.94 -18.90 -3.23
C ASP A 233 -17.97 -17.89 -4.39
N ALA A 234 -17.94 -18.43 -5.61
CA ALA A 234 -18.00 -17.63 -6.83
C ALA A 234 -19.30 -16.79 -6.93
N SER A 235 -20.44 -17.28 -6.41
CA SER A 235 -21.70 -16.54 -6.44
C SER A 235 -21.65 -15.34 -5.51
N ALA A 236 -21.15 -15.52 -4.28
CA ALA A 236 -20.95 -14.43 -3.33
C ALA A 236 -19.95 -13.41 -3.87
N TRP A 237 -18.85 -13.85 -4.49
CA TRP A 237 -17.86 -12.97 -5.08
C TRP A 237 -18.42 -12.12 -6.22
N GLN A 238 -19.19 -12.72 -7.13
CA GLN A 238 -19.84 -11.98 -8.22
C GLN A 238 -20.83 -10.93 -7.70
N LYS A 239 -21.49 -11.15 -6.57
CA LYS A 239 -22.34 -10.13 -5.93
C LYS A 239 -21.51 -8.95 -5.43
N ILE A 240 -20.39 -9.22 -4.76
CA ILE A 240 -19.47 -8.18 -4.26
C ILE A 240 -18.90 -7.35 -5.43
N ILE A 241 -18.46 -7.99 -6.52
CA ILE A 241 -17.96 -7.29 -7.71
C ILE A 241 -19.04 -6.39 -8.31
N LYS A 242 -20.28 -6.88 -8.46
CA LYS A 242 -21.40 -6.08 -8.98
C LYS A 242 -21.72 -4.88 -8.09
N GLU A 243 -21.68 -5.06 -6.77
CA GLU A 243 -21.86 -3.97 -5.81
C GLU A 243 -20.76 -2.91 -5.98
N ALA A 244 -19.49 -3.32 -6.02
CA ALA A 244 -18.37 -2.41 -6.23
C ALA A 244 -18.46 -1.66 -7.58
N GLN A 245 -18.87 -2.34 -8.66
CA GLN A 245 -19.10 -1.72 -9.97
C GLN A 245 -20.25 -0.71 -9.94
N SER A 246 -21.30 -0.96 -9.16
CA SER A 246 -22.44 -0.04 -9.04
C SER A 246 -22.11 1.24 -8.26
N LEU A 247 -21.12 1.16 -7.36
CA LEU A 247 -20.63 2.30 -6.57
C LEU A 247 -19.61 3.15 -7.35
N ALA A 248 -18.92 2.55 -8.32
CA ALA A 248 -17.91 3.22 -9.12
C ALA A 248 -18.53 4.31 -10.00
N GLU A 249 -17.98 5.52 -9.91
CA GLU A 249 -18.42 6.67 -10.69
C GLU A 249 -17.65 6.73 -12.02
N LYS A 250 -18.32 7.26 -13.06
CA LYS A 250 -17.67 7.55 -14.34
C LYS A 250 -16.64 8.66 -14.17
N GLN A 251 -15.57 8.61 -14.95
CA GLN A 251 -14.60 9.71 -14.95
C GLN A 251 -15.28 11.02 -15.35
N ARG A 252 -14.83 12.09 -14.70
CA ARG A 252 -15.24 13.48 -14.89
C ARG A 252 -14.05 14.36 -14.47
N PRO A 253 -13.96 15.61 -14.91
CA PRO A 253 -12.94 16.53 -14.41
C PRO A 253 -12.99 16.64 -12.88
N LEU A 254 -11.87 16.35 -12.22
CA LEU A 254 -11.72 16.43 -10.76
C LEU A 254 -10.85 17.63 -10.39
N PRO A 255 -10.98 18.17 -9.17
CA PRO A 255 -10.10 19.21 -8.66
C PRO A 255 -8.75 18.59 -8.23
N ILE A 256 -8.08 17.90 -9.15
CA ILE A 256 -6.82 17.20 -8.95
C ILE A 256 -5.85 17.65 -10.06
N TRP A 257 -4.72 18.23 -9.65
CA TRP A 257 -3.72 18.77 -10.56
C TRP A 257 -2.34 18.17 -10.32
N GLY A 258 -1.64 17.90 -11.42
CA GLY A 258 -0.25 17.44 -11.41
C GLY A 258 0.67 18.41 -12.13
N TYR A 259 1.81 18.70 -11.52
CA TYR A 259 2.89 19.49 -12.09
C TYR A 259 4.19 18.69 -12.12
N ASP A 260 4.91 18.79 -13.23
CA ASP A 260 6.29 18.33 -13.32
C ASP A 260 7.08 19.21 -14.29
N LEU A 261 8.38 19.37 -14.01
CA LEU A 261 9.28 20.12 -14.88
C LEU A 261 9.58 19.35 -16.16
N LYS A 262 9.72 18.02 -16.06
CA LYS A 262 10.23 17.20 -17.16
C LYS A 262 9.11 16.73 -18.07
N GLY A 263 9.28 16.93 -19.38
CA GLY A 263 8.27 16.54 -20.37
C GLY A 263 8.06 15.03 -20.49
N ASP A 264 9.09 14.23 -20.22
CA ASP A 264 9.02 12.76 -20.17
C ASP A 264 8.10 12.28 -19.03
N ALA A 265 8.22 12.85 -17.83
CA ALA A 265 7.34 12.58 -16.70
C ALA A 265 5.88 12.92 -17.01
N ILE A 266 5.64 14.04 -17.69
CA ILE A 266 4.30 14.45 -18.14
C ILE A 266 3.72 13.41 -19.11
N GLN A 267 4.50 12.96 -20.10
CA GLN A 267 4.08 11.92 -21.03
C GLN A 267 3.80 10.58 -20.33
N SER A 268 4.65 10.15 -19.41
CA SER A 268 4.43 8.94 -18.60
C SER A 268 3.16 9.03 -17.76
N SER A 269 2.88 10.19 -17.15
CA SER A 269 1.66 10.43 -16.39
C SER A 269 0.42 10.33 -17.26
N LEU A 270 0.40 10.97 -18.44
CA LEU A 270 -0.71 10.88 -19.39
C LEU A 270 -0.97 9.43 -19.85
N ALA A 271 0.09 8.67 -20.15
CA ALA A 271 -0.03 7.26 -20.52
C ALA A 271 -0.65 6.43 -19.38
N ASN A 272 -0.23 6.67 -18.14
CA ASN A 272 -0.80 5.99 -16.97
C ASN A 272 -2.24 6.41 -16.67
N PHE A 273 -2.61 7.68 -16.86
CA PHE A 273 -3.99 8.15 -16.68
C PHE A 273 -4.92 7.51 -17.70
N LYS A 274 -4.50 7.45 -18.96
CA LYS A 274 -5.25 6.75 -20.02
C LYS A 274 -5.41 5.26 -19.73
N ALA A 275 -4.35 4.60 -19.27
CA ALA A 275 -4.39 3.19 -18.89
C ALA A 275 -5.33 2.90 -17.69
N ALA A 276 -5.56 3.91 -16.84
CA ALA A 276 -6.46 3.85 -15.70
C ALA A 276 -7.88 4.40 -15.99
N ASP A 277 -8.18 4.83 -17.22
CA ASP A 277 -9.44 5.52 -17.57
C ASP A 277 -9.68 6.77 -16.69
N LEU A 278 -8.66 7.66 -16.65
CA LEU A 278 -8.61 8.88 -15.83
C LEU A 278 -8.05 10.10 -16.59
N ASP A 279 -7.82 10.00 -17.90
CA ASP A 279 -7.21 11.05 -18.71
C ASP A 279 -8.06 12.33 -18.85
N GLU A 280 -9.38 12.24 -18.63
CA GLU A 280 -10.27 13.40 -18.54
C GLU A 280 -10.47 13.87 -17.08
N ALA A 281 -10.04 13.07 -16.10
CA ALA A 281 -10.26 13.35 -14.69
C ALA A 281 -9.18 14.24 -14.06
N ILE A 282 -7.92 14.10 -14.51
CA ILE A 282 -6.76 14.73 -13.87
C ILE A 282 -6.18 15.81 -14.79
N SER A 283 -5.99 17.02 -14.25
CA SER A 283 -5.38 18.12 -14.98
C SER A 283 -3.85 18.13 -14.82
N LEU A 284 -3.13 17.97 -15.92
CA LEU A 284 -1.66 17.91 -15.91
C LEU A 284 -1.04 19.14 -16.60
N LYS A 285 0.01 19.72 -16.02
CA LYS A 285 0.76 20.82 -16.63
C LYS A 285 2.26 20.60 -16.50
N GLN A 286 3.00 20.78 -17.60
CA GLN A 286 4.44 20.87 -17.54
C GLN A 286 4.82 22.25 -17.00
N VAL A 287 5.28 22.31 -15.76
CA VAL A 287 5.64 23.56 -15.09
C VAL A 287 6.69 23.29 -14.02
N ASN A 288 7.64 24.21 -13.86
CA ASN A 288 8.56 24.15 -12.74
C ASN A 288 7.78 24.41 -11.44
N ALA A 289 7.97 23.57 -10.41
CA ALA A 289 7.32 23.72 -9.11
C ALA A 289 7.49 25.14 -8.52
N ILE A 290 8.67 25.76 -8.71
CA ILE A 290 8.97 27.12 -8.23
C ILE A 290 8.26 28.23 -9.03
N GLU A 291 7.71 27.91 -10.20
CA GLU A 291 6.97 28.83 -11.06
C GLU A 291 5.46 28.54 -11.05
N SER A 292 5.03 27.50 -10.34
CA SER A 292 3.63 27.10 -10.27
C SER A 292 2.76 28.14 -9.54
N THR A 293 1.46 28.09 -9.83
CA THR A 293 0.42 28.88 -9.16
C THR A 293 -0.70 27.95 -8.70
N PRO A 294 -1.33 28.23 -7.55
CA PRO A 294 -2.43 27.41 -7.09
C PRO A 294 -3.61 27.50 -8.08
N PRO A 295 -4.25 26.38 -8.43
CA PRO A 295 -5.41 26.40 -9.32
C PRO A 295 -6.70 26.92 -8.64
N THR A 296 -6.69 27.04 -7.31
CA THR A 296 -7.83 27.49 -6.47
C THR A 296 -7.33 28.24 -5.23
N ASP A 297 -8.22 28.92 -4.51
CA ASP A 297 -7.85 29.73 -3.33
C ASP A 297 -7.38 28.90 -2.13
N LYS A 298 -7.80 27.63 -2.04
CA LYS A 298 -7.46 26.71 -0.95
C LYS A 298 -7.41 25.28 -1.46
N GLY A 299 -6.55 24.48 -0.88
CA GLY A 299 -6.41 23.08 -1.23
C GLY A 299 -5.32 22.41 -0.40
N MET A 300 -4.92 21.23 -0.84
CA MET A 300 -3.86 20.45 -0.24
C MET A 300 -2.80 20.12 -1.29
N ILE A 301 -1.54 20.31 -0.91
CA ILE A 301 -0.41 19.77 -1.65
C ILE A 301 -0.04 18.44 -0.99
N VAL A 302 0.04 17.37 -1.79
CA VAL A 302 0.66 16.11 -1.37
C VAL A 302 1.67 15.72 -2.45
N SER A 303 2.95 15.76 -2.11
CA SER A 303 4.02 15.57 -3.08
C SER A 303 5.19 14.74 -2.56
N ASN A 304 5.91 14.13 -3.50
CA ASN A 304 7.17 13.42 -3.27
C ASN A 304 8.31 14.13 -4.03
N PRO A 305 8.83 15.26 -3.50
CA PRO A 305 9.90 16.03 -4.15
C PRO A 305 11.19 15.20 -4.31
N PRO A 306 12.10 15.62 -5.23
CA PRO A 306 13.41 15.00 -5.32
C PRO A 306 14.20 15.20 -4.03
N TYR A 307 14.93 14.16 -3.60
CA TYR A 307 15.67 14.15 -2.32
C TYR A 307 17.11 13.62 -2.43
N GLY A 308 17.63 13.50 -3.65
CA GLY A 308 19.07 13.43 -3.90
C GLY A 308 19.74 12.14 -3.42
N VAL A 309 19.38 11.01 -4.04
CA VAL A 309 20.07 9.72 -3.79
C VAL A 309 21.49 9.74 -4.35
N ARG A 310 21.80 10.63 -5.32
CA ARG A 310 23.14 10.77 -5.91
C ARG A 310 23.79 12.09 -5.46
N LEU A 311 25.12 12.06 -5.28
CA LEU A 311 25.92 13.23 -4.89
C LEU A 311 25.76 14.43 -5.84
N SER A 312 25.53 14.18 -7.13
CA SER A 312 25.27 15.20 -8.16
C SER A 312 24.00 16.02 -7.91
N ASP A 313 23.07 15.51 -7.10
CA ASP A 313 21.77 16.14 -6.87
C ASP A 313 21.82 17.15 -5.72
N LEU A 314 22.87 17.12 -4.89
CA LEU A 314 22.92 17.94 -3.67
C LEU A 314 23.02 19.44 -3.95
N SER A 315 23.78 19.87 -4.95
CA SER A 315 23.87 21.29 -5.34
C SER A 315 22.54 21.79 -5.91
N PHE A 316 21.93 21.00 -6.78
CA PHE A 316 20.61 21.28 -7.35
C PHE A 316 19.53 21.45 -6.25
N LEU A 317 19.52 20.55 -5.25
CA LEU A 317 18.55 20.63 -4.16
C LEU A 317 18.77 21.84 -3.24
N GLN A 318 20.02 22.24 -3.01
CA GLN A 318 20.34 23.47 -2.26
C GLN A 318 19.81 24.73 -2.95
N GLU A 319 19.74 24.74 -4.29
CA GLU A 319 19.14 25.83 -5.07
C GLU A 319 17.61 25.72 -5.12
N LEU A 320 17.07 24.51 -5.28
CA LEU A 320 15.63 24.27 -5.42
C LEU A 320 14.85 24.61 -4.13
N TYR A 321 15.31 24.13 -2.97
CA TYR A 321 14.51 24.23 -1.75
C TYR A 321 14.20 25.67 -1.32
N PRO A 322 15.16 26.63 -1.31
CA PRO A 322 14.84 28.01 -0.95
C PRO A 322 13.81 28.65 -1.89
N GLN A 323 13.91 28.40 -3.20
CA GLN A 323 13.00 28.92 -4.22
C GLN A 323 11.61 28.29 -4.12
N LEU A 324 11.54 26.98 -3.86
CA LEU A 324 10.28 26.31 -3.58
C LEU A 324 9.63 26.88 -2.32
N GLY A 325 10.40 27.07 -1.24
CA GLY A 325 9.92 27.68 0.00
C GLY A 325 9.37 29.10 -0.21
N GLU A 326 10.01 29.90 -1.06
CA GLU A 326 9.52 31.23 -1.45
C GLU A 326 8.21 31.16 -2.24
N THR A 327 8.12 30.23 -3.19
CA THR A 327 6.91 29.99 -4.00
C THR A 327 5.73 29.60 -3.13
N LEU A 328 5.92 28.65 -2.21
CA LEU A 328 4.89 28.21 -1.27
C LEU A 328 4.38 29.38 -0.41
N LYS A 329 5.28 30.21 0.12
CA LYS A 329 4.92 31.38 0.95
C LYS A 329 4.18 32.46 0.18
N LYS A 330 4.62 32.76 -1.06
CA LYS A 330 4.08 33.86 -1.85
C LYS A 330 2.76 33.51 -2.53
N ARG A 331 2.60 32.26 -2.97
CA ARG A 331 1.53 31.86 -3.89
C ARG A 331 0.53 30.90 -3.29
N TYR A 332 0.93 30.03 -2.38
CA TYR A 332 0.08 28.99 -1.80
C TYR A 332 -0.37 29.33 -0.36
N ALA A 333 -0.54 30.61 -0.06
CA ALA A 333 -1.16 31.00 1.21
C ALA A 333 -2.57 30.38 1.34
N ASN A 334 -2.92 29.93 2.54
CA ASN A 334 -4.17 29.21 2.87
C ASN A 334 -4.28 27.78 2.33
N TRP A 335 -3.22 27.25 1.74
CA TRP A 335 -3.14 25.82 1.41
C TRP A 335 -2.55 25.03 2.57
N ASP A 336 -2.92 23.76 2.63
CA ASP A 336 -2.19 22.80 3.46
C ASP A 336 -1.16 22.05 2.62
N SER A 337 -0.05 21.63 3.22
CA SER A 337 0.99 20.93 2.45
C SER A 337 1.66 19.78 3.18
N TRP A 338 1.87 18.72 2.42
CA TRP A 338 2.46 17.48 2.88
C TRP A 338 3.50 16.98 1.88
N PHE A 339 4.72 16.75 2.37
CA PHE A 339 5.86 16.34 1.53
C PHE A 339 6.50 15.07 2.06
N LEU A 340 6.58 14.04 1.21
CA LEU A 340 7.34 12.82 1.48
C LEU A 340 8.76 12.98 0.97
N THR A 341 9.75 12.80 1.83
CA THR A 341 11.17 12.90 1.43
C THR A 341 12.07 12.07 2.34
N ALA A 342 13.16 11.55 1.78
CA ALA A 342 14.25 10.95 2.58
C ALA A 342 15.27 11.99 3.08
N ASP A 343 15.21 13.23 2.57
CA ASP A 343 16.08 14.33 3.00
C ASP A 343 15.48 15.04 4.21
N LEU A 344 16.04 14.76 5.39
CA LEU A 344 15.61 15.36 6.66
C LEU A 344 15.92 16.87 6.75
N THR A 345 16.76 17.40 5.87
CA THR A 345 17.08 18.83 5.80
C THR A 345 16.05 19.62 4.98
N PHE A 346 15.16 18.94 4.25
CA PHE A 346 14.16 19.55 3.37
C PHE A 346 13.39 20.72 4.00
N PRO A 347 12.77 20.61 5.21
CA PRO A 347 12.04 21.73 5.79
C PRO A 347 12.94 22.93 6.13
N LYS A 348 14.20 22.67 6.52
CA LYS A 348 15.20 23.72 6.76
C LYS A 348 15.55 24.44 5.46
N GLY A 349 15.69 23.70 4.36
CA GLY A 349 15.90 24.25 3.01
C GLY A 349 14.75 25.16 2.56
N LEU A 350 13.50 24.76 2.82
CA LEU A 350 12.31 25.59 2.54
C LEU A 350 12.21 26.83 3.46
N ARG A 351 12.95 26.84 4.56
CA ARG A 351 12.79 27.80 5.67
C ARG A 351 11.35 27.83 6.17
N LEU A 352 10.75 26.64 6.32
CA LEU A 352 9.39 26.42 6.82
C LEU A 352 9.43 25.41 7.97
N LYS A 353 8.64 25.67 9.02
CA LYS A 353 8.61 24.80 10.19
C LYS A 353 7.48 23.77 10.04
N PRO A 354 7.79 22.47 10.03
CA PRO A 354 6.76 21.45 9.99
C PRO A 354 6.06 21.35 11.35
N THR A 355 4.76 21.09 11.32
CA THR A 355 3.89 20.84 12.48
C THR A 355 3.82 19.36 12.84
N ARG A 356 3.96 18.47 11.85
CA ARG A 356 4.03 17.01 12.04
C ARG A 356 5.14 16.41 11.18
N LYS A 357 5.70 15.29 11.66
CA LYS A 357 6.75 14.51 10.99
C LYS A 357 6.43 13.03 11.17
N VAL A 358 5.90 12.37 10.16
CA VAL A 358 5.54 10.94 10.25
C VAL A 358 6.66 10.09 9.66
N PRO A 359 7.29 9.18 10.42
CA PRO A 359 8.23 8.18 9.89
C PRO A 359 7.50 7.21 8.97
N LEU A 360 8.00 7.04 7.75
CA LEU A 360 7.46 6.11 6.75
C LEU A 360 8.61 5.43 5.99
N PHE A 361 8.28 4.40 5.22
CA PHE A 361 9.25 3.67 4.40
C PHE A 361 8.79 3.54 2.96
N ASN A 362 9.61 4.01 2.01
CA ASN A 362 9.45 3.74 0.60
C ASN A 362 10.36 2.56 0.20
N GLY A 363 9.83 1.34 0.30
CA GLY A 363 10.65 0.14 0.23
C GLY A 363 11.58 0.06 1.45
N ALA A 364 12.90 -0.03 1.22
CA ALA A 364 13.89 -0.01 2.30
C ALA A 364 14.29 1.41 2.73
N LEU A 365 13.92 2.44 1.96
CA LEU A 365 14.31 3.80 2.21
C LEU A 365 13.44 4.41 3.31
N GLU A 366 14.07 4.83 4.41
CA GLU A 366 13.39 5.59 5.46
C GLU A 366 13.11 7.02 4.97
N CYS A 367 11.86 7.44 5.14
CA CYS A 367 11.39 8.77 4.76
C CYS A 367 10.69 9.46 5.93
N ARG A 368 10.44 10.75 5.76
CA ARG A 368 9.52 11.52 6.59
C ARG A 368 8.45 12.15 5.72
N PHE A 369 7.21 12.05 6.19
CA PHE A 369 6.08 12.79 5.66
C PHE A 369 5.86 14.02 6.53
N PHE A 370 6.23 15.18 5.99
CA PHE A 370 6.22 16.46 6.69
C PHE A 370 4.91 17.19 6.43
N HIS A 371 4.19 17.54 7.49
CA HIS A 371 3.08 18.49 7.43
C HIS A 371 3.63 19.91 7.60
N ILE A 372 3.37 20.80 6.64
CA ILE A 372 3.80 22.19 6.65
C ILE A 372 2.60 23.08 6.31
N PRO A 373 1.95 23.73 7.28
CA PRO A 373 0.82 24.62 6.99
C PRO A 373 1.32 25.90 6.30
N LEU A 374 0.60 26.35 5.26
CA LEU A 374 0.91 27.57 4.52
C LEU A 374 -0.08 28.66 4.90
N VAL A 375 0.26 29.47 5.91
CA VAL A 375 -0.62 30.53 6.43
C VAL A 375 -0.38 31.86 5.72
N SER A 376 -1.43 32.66 5.56
CA SER A 376 -1.28 34.08 5.20
C SER A 376 -0.61 34.85 6.35
N GLY A 377 0.49 35.56 6.08
CA GLY A 377 1.19 36.38 7.08
C GLY A 377 2.33 35.66 7.81
N SER A 378 2.67 36.12 9.02
CA SER A 378 3.80 35.58 9.81
C SER A 378 3.35 34.51 10.80
N ASN A 379 3.96 33.32 10.73
CA ASN A 379 3.77 32.25 11.71
C ASN A 379 4.70 32.39 12.95
N ARG A 380 5.31 33.57 13.16
CA ARG A 380 6.00 33.87 14.42
C ARG A 380 4.95 34.12 15.48
N LYS A 381 5.07 33.44 16.63
CA LYS A 381 4.38 33.89 17.85
C LYS A 381 4.76 35.36 18.01
N LYS A 382 3.77 36.25 18.13
CA LYS A 382 4.03 37.58 18.68
C LYS A 382 4.57 37.32 20.08
N ASP A 383 5.80 37.72 20.36
CA ASP A 383 6.34 37.68 21.71
C ASP A 383 5.34 38.45 22.60
N ALA A 384 4.80 37.75 23.59
CA ALA A 384 3.84 38.29 24.55
C ALA A 384 4.59 38.98 25.68
#